data_AF-A0A5N5J3J3-F1
#
_entry.id   AF-A0A5N5J3J3-F1
#
_cell.length_a   1.000
_cell.length_b   1.000
_cell.length_c   1.000
_cell.angle_alpha   90.00
_cell.angle_beta   90.00
_cell.angle_gamma   90.00
#
_symmetry.space_group_name_H-M   'P 1'
#
loop_
_entity.id
_entity.type
_entity.pdbx_description
1 polymer ?
#
loop_
_entity_poly.entity_id
_entity_poly.type
_entity_poly.pdbx_seq_one_letter_code
_entity_poly.pdbx_strand_id
1 'polypeptide(L)' 'MAFNIVRAESKFPGKRSRLCHLPDVVHVMEENKGTEEIEGISLDISKLSRQIHLKPDAFTKMDGLRSSTISH' A
#
# COMPACT_ATOMS: atom_id res chain seq x y z
N MET A 1 11.68 8.57 -10.65
CA MET A 1 12.15 7.30 -11.26
C MET A 1 11.68 6.03 -10.55
N ALA A 2 11.49 6.00 -9.21
CA ALA A 2 11.27 4.74 -8.46
C ALA A 2 9.92 4.04 -8.67
N PHE A 3 8.84 4.75 -9.05
CA PHE A 3 7.51 4.16 -9.22
C PHE A 3 7.44 3.05 -10.28
N ASN A 4 8.23 3.15 -11.35
CA ASN A 4 8.24 2.14 -12.41
C ASN A 4 8.90 0.84 -11.96
N ILE A 5 9.87 0.91 -11.05
CA ILE A 5 10.58 -0.26 -10.53
C ILE A 5 9.61 -1.11 -9.70
N VAL A 6 8.89 -0.45 -8.77
CA VAL A 6 7.85 -1.08 -7.94
C VAL A 6 6.74 -1.70 -8.80
N ARG A 7 6.35 -1.03 -9.89
CA ARG A 7 5.32 -1.55 -10.81
C ARG A 7 5.82 -2.72 -11.67
N ALA A 8 7.13 -2.82 -11.89
CA ALA A 8 7.77 -3.90 -12.62
C ALA A 8 8.00 -5.15 -11.75
N GLU A 9 8.10 -5.01 -10.43
CA GLU A 9 8.23 -6.16 -9.50
C GLU A 9 7.04 -7.12 -9.63
N SER A 10 5.82 -6.57 -9.72
CA SER A 10 4.64 -7.38 -9.93
C SER A 10 3.52 -6.60 -10.61
N LYS A 11 2.77 -7.29 -11.48
CA LYS A 11 1.52 -6.75 -12.03
C LYS A 11 0.48 -6.56 -10.93
N PHE A 12 0.53 -7.35 -9.86
CA PHE A 12 -0.42 -7.28 -8.76
C PHE A 12 0.11 -6.36 -7.66
N PRO A 13 -0.63 -5.30 -7.28
CA PRO A 13 -0.18 -4.36 -6.26
C PRO A 13 0.01 -5.01 -4.89
N GLY A 14 -0.79 -6.02 -4.56
CA GLY A 14 -0.67 -6.75 -3.30
C GLY A 14 0.60 -7.60 -3.17
N LYS A 15 1.29 -7.91 -4.28
CA LYS A 15 2.50 -8.75 -4.34
C LYS A 15 3.78 -7.93 -4.56
N ARG A 16 3.78 -6.65 -4.21
CA ARG A 16 4.93 -5.77 -4.37
C ARG A 16 5.54 -5.50 -3.02
N SER A 17 6.87 -5.47 -2.93
CA SER A 17 7.54 -5.10 -1.69
C SER A 17 7.27 -3.67 -1.25
N ARG A 18 6.95 -2.77 -2.20
CA ARG A 18 6.49 -1.43 -1.90
C ARG A 18 5.19 -1.07 -2.59
N LEU A 19 4.38 -0.27 -1.91
CA LEU A 19 3.19 0.38 -2.47
C LEU A 19 3.30 1.89 -2.30
N CYS A 20 3.64 2.57 -3.38
CA CYS A 20 3.74 4.03 -3.39
C CYS A 20 2.55 4.72 -4.07
N HIS A 21 1.67 3.96 -4.72
CA HIS A 21 0.60 4.50 -5.53
C HIS A 21 -0.70 4.48 -4.71
N LEU A 22 -1.17 5.67 -4.32
CA LEU A 22 -2.32 5.85 -3.44
C LEU A 22 -3.54 4.98 -3.81
N PRO A 23 -4.02 4.95 -5.08
CA PRO A 23 -5.19 4.14 -5.40
C PRO A 23 -4.90 2.63 -5.35
N ASP A 24 -3.67 2.19 -5.60
CA ASP A 24 -3.29 0.78 -5.42
C ASP A 24 -3.25 0.41 -3.93
N VAL A 25 -2.70 1.27 -3.07
CA VAL A 25 -2.69 1.08 -1.61
C VAL A 25 -4.12 0.96 -1.09
N VAL A 26 -4.96 1.92 -1.45
CA VAL A 26 -6.37 1.97 -1.06
C VAL A 26 -7.10 0.72 -1.52
N HIS A 27 -6.95 0.33 -2.78
CA HIS A 27 -7.58 -0.86 -3.31
C HIS A 27 -7.11 -2.14 -2.60
N VAL A 28 -5.80 -2.28 -2.36
CA VAL A 28 -5.22 -3.41 -1.62
C VAL A 28 -5.71 -3.45 -0.18
N MET A 29 -5.87 -2.29 0.47
CA MET A 29 -6.37 -2.19 1.84
C MET A 29 -7.89 -2.43 1.94
N GLU A 30 -8.68 -1.87 1.02
CA GLU A 30 -10.14 -2.09 0.97
C GLU A 30 -10.47 -3.54 0.62
N GLU A 31 -9.79 -4.12 -0.36
CA GLU A 31 -9.97 -5.53 -0.75
C GLU A 31 -9.24 -6.50 0.20
N ASN A 32 -8.47 -5.97 1.17
CA ASN A 32 -7.69 -6.77 2.12
C ASN A 32 -6.80 -7.81 1.37
N LYS A 33 -6.25 -7.37 0.23
CA LYS A 33 -5.36 -8.12 -0.67
C LYS A 33 -3.89 -7.86 -0.38
N GLY A 34 -3.60 -7.22 0.74
CA GLY A 34 -2.23 -7.06 1.21
C GLY A 34 -1.64 -8.41 1.53
N THR A 35 -0.48 -8.72 0.95
CA THR A 35 0.27 -9.91 1.35
C THR A 35 1.45 -9.51 2.23
N GLU A 36 2.00 -10.50 2.91
CA GLU A 36 3.28 -10.46 3.62
C GLU A 36 4.46 -9.98 2.76
N GLU A 37 4.33 -9.92 1.43
CA GLU A 37 5.38 -9.38 0.56
C GLU A 37 5.52 -7.86 0.72
N ILE A 38 4.45 -7.15 1.12
CA ILE A 38 4.47 -5.70 1.27
C ILE A 38 5.27 -5.32 2.51
N GLU A 39 6.52 -4.89 2.30
CA GLU A 39 7.38 -4.38 3.37
C GLU A 39 7.19 -2.89 3.63
N GLY A 40 6.76 -2.13 2.61
CA GLY A 40 6.68 -0.67 2.68
C GLY A 40 5.45 -0.07 2.02
N ILE A 41 4.73 0.79 2.73
CA ILE A 41 3.57 1.51 2.20
C ILE A 41 3.83 3.01 2.32
N SER A 42 3.62 3.75 1.24
CA SER A 42 3.65 5.21 1.24
C SER A 42 2.26 5.72 0.95
N LEU A 43 1.63 6.29 1.98
CA LEU A 43 0.30 6.89 1.90
C LEU A 43 0.42 8.40 2.07
N ASP A 44 -0.13 9.14 1.11
CA ASP A 44 -0.11 10.59 1.09
C ASP A 44 -1.51 11.08 1.45
N ILE A 45 -1.72 11.48 2.70
CA ILE A 45 -3.04 11.85 3.22
C ILE A 45 -3.51 13.18 2.60
N SER A 46 -2.59 14.08 2.24
CA SER A 46 -2.92 15.33 1.55
C SER A 46 -3.55 15.09 0.18
N LYS A 47 -3.16 14.01 -0.51
CA LYS A 47 -3.85 13.54 -1.74
C LYS A 47 -5.13 12.75 -1.46
N LEU A 48 -5.30 12.27 -0.25
CA LEU A 48 -6.48 11.54 0.20
C LEU A 48 -7.61 12.56 0.49
N SER A 49 -8.21 13.13 -0.57
CA SER A 49 -9.26 14.15 -0.42
C SER A 49 -10.56 13.62 0.22
N ARG A 50 -10.68 12.30 0.38
CA ARG A 50 -11.82 11.62 0.98
C ARG A 50 -11.33 10.78 2.15
N GLN A 51 -12.03 10.82 3.29
CA GLN A 51 -11.76 9.91 4.39
C GLN A 51 -11.94 8.46 3.90
N ILE A 52 -10.83 7.79 3.61
CA ILE A 52 -10.83 6.38 3.27
C ILE A 52 -10.73 5.62 4.59
N HIS A 53 -11.77 4.83 4.87
CA HIS A 53 -11.80 3.96 6.03
C HIS A 53 -10.92 2.73 5.73
N LEU A 54 -9.62 2.89 5.90
CA LEU A 54 -8.68 1.78 5.83
C LEU A 54 -9.01 0.84 6.99
N LYS A 55 -9.36 -0.41 6.67
CA LYS A 55 -9.62 -1.41 7.71
C LYS A 55 -8.29 -1.74 8.39
N PRO A 56 -8.19 -1.64 9.73
CA PRO A 56 -6.99 -2.04 10.45
C PRO A 56 -6.64 -3.50 10.17
N ASP A 57 -7.65 -4.33 9.90
CA ASP A 57 -7.55 -5.74 9.50
C ASP A 57 -6.64 -5.96 8.27
N ALA A 58 -6.58 -4.99 7.36
CA ALA A 58 -5.73 -5.09 6.17
C ALA A 58 -4.24 -4.95 6.52
N PHE A 59 -3.91 -4.12 7.52
CA PHE A 59 -2.55 -4.02 8.04
C PHE A 59 -2.17 -5.30 8.79
N THR A 60 -3.11 -5.92 9.49
CA THR A 60 -2.87 -7.17 10.22
C THR A 60 -2.52 -8.35 9.30
N LYS A 61 -3.01 -8.36 8.05
CA LYS A 61 -2.62 -9.37 7.05
C LYS A 61 -1.27 -9.09 6.38
N MET A 62 -0.77 -7.87 6.48
CA MET A 62 0.54 -7.47 5.95
C MET A 62 1.59 -7.65 7.06
N ASP A 63 1.80 -8.90 7.49
CA ASP A 63 2.74 -9.23 8.58
C ASP A 63 4.19 -8.78 8.26
N GLY A 64 4.56 -8.76 6.96
CA GLY A 64 5.85 -8.28 6.49
C GLY A 64 6.03 -6.76 6.49
N LEU A 65 5.01 -5.98 6.85
CA LEU A 65 5.04 -4.53 6.78
C LEU A 65 5.99 -3.93 7.83
N ARG A 66 7.15 -3.46 7.37
CA ARG A 66 8.19 -2.85 8.22
C ARG A 66 8.09 -1.34 8.28
N SER A 67 7.55 -0.70 7.24
CA SER A 67 7.49 0.76 7.19
C SER A 67 6.24 1.26 6.49
N SER A 68 5.34 1.87 7.25
CA SER A 68 4.26 2.71 6.72
C SER A 68 4.68 4.16 6.84
N THR A 69 5.07 4.78 5.73
CA THR A 69 5.29 6.22 5.66
C THR A 69 3.96 6.88 5.34
N ILE A 70 3.44 7.61 6.31
CA ILE A 70 2.24 8.41 6.15
C ILE A 70 2.69 9.87 6.10
N SER A 71 2.52 10.51 4.93
CA SER A 71 2.86 11.92 4.73
C SER A 71 1.59 12.77 4.82
N HIS A 72 1.67 13.90 5.53
CA HIS A 72 0.62 14.91 5.66
C HIS A 72 0.88 16.10 4.74
#